data_AF-R5X4B4-F1
#
_entry.id   AF-R5X4B4-F1
#
_cell.length_a   1.000
_cell.length_b   1.000
_cell.length_c   1.000
_cell.angle_alpha   90.00
_cell.angle_beta   90.00
_cell.angle_gamma   90.00
#
_symmetry.space_group_name_H-M   'P 1'
#
loop_
_entity.id
_entity.type
_entity.pdbx_description
1 polymer ?
#
loop_
_entity_poly.entity_id
_entity_poly.type
_entity_poly.pdbx_seq_one_letter_code
_entity_poly.pdbx_strand_id
1 'polypeptide(L)'
;MRNFEKWLGKFKNSIATYDYYIDLKKVIKNVDNIKIELNILNSLIGSKNIEKDFENVIKKYPETLKCIPILLAIRDIEIYAQDEEGSFLYNFKIQNYSIEQ
;
A
#
# COMPACT_ATOMS: atom_id res chain seq x y z
N MET A 1 5.16 -13.98 -26.71
CA MET A 1 5.87 -13.40 -25.55
C MET A 1 6.15 -11.93 -25.83
N ARG A 2 5.84 -10.99 -24.91
CA ARG A 2 6.12 -9.57 -25.11
C ARG A 2 7.64 -9.36 -25.03
N ASN A 3 8.25 -8.79 -26.08
CA ASN A 3 9.68 -8.47 -26.09
C ASN A 3 9.87 -7.05 -25.54
N PHE A 4 10.22 -6.95 -24.25
CA PHE A 4 10.41 -5.69 -23.55
C PHE A 4 11.58 -4.86 -24.12
N GLU A 5 12.63 -5.51 -24.61
CA GLU A 5 13.77 -4.82 -25.21
C GLU A 5 13.40 -4.07 -26.48
N LYS A 6 12.61 -4.69 -27.37
CA LYS A 6 12.12 -4.02 -28.60
C LYS A 6 11.20 -2.84 -28.29
N TRP A 7 10.47 -2.89 -27.17
CA TRP A 7 9.61 -1.79 -26.73
C TRP A 7 10.41 -0.65 -26.11
N LEU A 8 11.35 -0.96 -25.21
CA LEU A 8 12.28 0.03 -24.63
C LEU A 8 13.12 0.72 -25.71
N GLY A 9 13.56 -0.01 -26.74
CA GLY A 9 14.30 0.53 -27.87
C GLY A 9 13.53 1.54 -28.74
N LYS A 10 12.20 1.71 -28.55
CA LYS A 10 11.41 2.76 -29.21
C LYS A 10 11.40 4.08 -28.45
N PHE A 11 11.96 4.12 -27.24
CA PHE A 11 11.94 5.32 -26.42
C PHE A 11 12.89 6.37 -27.00
N LYS A 12 12.47 7.64 -27.00
CA LYS A 12 13.32 8.75 -27.40
C LYS A 12 14.27 9.08 -26.26
N ASN A 13 15.51 9.42 -26.59
CA ASN A 13 16.46 9.97 -25.63
C ASN A 13 15.88 11.26 -25.04
N SER A 14 15.96 11.38 -23.71
CA SER A 14 15.52 12.55 -22.95
C SER A 14 16.71 13.09 -22.16
N ILE A 15 16.81 14.42 -22.05
CA ILE A 15 17.74 15.07 -21.12
C ILE A 15 17.25 14.99 -19.67
N ALA A 16 15.96 14.69 -19.47
CA ALA A 16 15.39 14.50 -18.14
C ALA A 16 15.64 13.06 -17.68
N THR A 17 16.46 12.93 -16.65
CA THR A 17 16.69 11.71 -15.89
C THR A 17 15.53 11.45 -14.91
N TYR A 18 15.40 10.23 -14.36
CA TYR A 18 14.26 9.89 -13.50
C TYR A 18 14.15 10.74 -12.22
N ASP A 19 15.28 11.19 -11.70
CA ASP A 19 15.40 12.12 -10.57
C ASP A 19 14.85 13.53 -10.87
N TYR A 20 14.65 13.88 -12.15
CA TYR A 20 13.89 15.08 -12.53
C TYR A 20 12.42 14.98 -12.15
N TYR A 21 11.83 13.78 -12.24
CA TYR A 21 10.39 13.56 -12.02
C TYR A 21 10.08 13.15 -10.59
N ILE A 22 10.99 12.43 -9.93
CA ILE A 22 10.76 11.82 -8.62
C ILE A 22 12.03 11.90 -7.78
N ASP A 23 11.90 12.40 -6.55
CA ASP A 23 12.94 12.25 -5.53
C ASP A 23 12.96 10.80 -5.02
N LEU A 24 13.75 9.96 -5.70
CA LEU A 24 13.93 8.56 -5.36
C LEU A 24 14.53 8.37 -3.96
N LYS A 25 15.38 9.29 -3.49
CA LYS A 25 15.98 9.21 -2.15
C LYS A 25 14.90 9.37 -1.08
N LYS A 26 13.98 10.32 -1.27
CA LYS A 26 12.82 10.49 -0.39
C LYS A 26 11.90 9.27 -0.42
N VAL A 27 11.64 8.71 -1.60
CA VAL A 27 10.80 7.50 -1.73
C VAL A 27 11.43 6.33 -0.97
N ILE A 28 12.70 6.02 -1.20
CA ILE A 28 13.41 4.93 -0.54
C ILE A 28 13.38 5.12 0.98
N LYS A 29 13.70 6.33 1.47
CA LYS A 29 13.63 6.65 2.90
C LYS A 29 12.24 6.41 3.50
N ASN A 30 11.19 6.82 2.80
CA ASN A 30 9.83 6.64 3.28
C ASN A 30 9.41 5.15 3.31
N VAL A 31 9.82 4.38 2.30
CA VAL A 31 9.57 2.92 2.26
C VAL A 31 10.35 2.22 3.37
N ASP A 32 11.59 2.59 3.63
CA ASP A 32 12.40 2.03 4.71
C ASP A 32 11.75 2.24 6.09
N ASN A 33 11.07 3.37 6.31
CA ASN A 33 10.36 3.66 7.57
C ASN A 33 9.16 2.75 7.85
N ILE A 34 8.61 2.07 6.83
CA ILE A 34 7.46 1.16 6.94
C ILE A 34 7.78 -0.27 6.49
N LYS A 35 9.06 -0.56 6.26
CA LYS A 35 9.53 -1.80 5.64
C LYS A 35 9.18 -3.03 6.46
N ILE A 36 9.19 -2.92 7.78
CA ILE A 36 8.87 -4.03 8.68
C ILE A 36 7.39 -4.37 8.54
N GLU A 37 6.53 -3.37 8.59
CA GLU A 37 5.08 -3.51 8.49
C GLU A 37 4.66 -4.06 7.13
N LEU A 38 5.27 -3.58 6.04
CA LEU A 38 5.07 -4.14 4.70
C LEU A 38 5.50 -5.61 4.62
N ASN A 39 6.61 -5.98 5.27
CA ASN A 39 7.06 -7.37 5.31
C ASN A 39 6.16 -8.27 6.15
N ILE A 40 5.52 -7.75 7.20
CA ILE A 40 4.48 -8.49 7.93
C ILE A 40 3.29 -8.74 7.00
N LEU A 41 2.82 -7.72 6.27
CA LEU A 41 1.71 -7.86 5.32
C LEU A 41 2.02 -8.83 4.17
N ASN A 42 3.30 -9.07 3.83
CA ASN A 42 3.67 -10.11 2.86
C ASN A 42 3.25 -11.52 3.31
N SER A 43 2.97 -11.77 4.60
CA SER A 43 2.42 -13.06 5.04
C SER A 43 1.05 -13.36 4.46
N LEU A 44 0.34 -12.34 3.97
CA LEU A 44 -0.97 -12.45 3.36
C LEU A 44 -0.90 -12.92 1.89
N ILE A 45 0.28 -12.84 1.26
CA ILE A 45 0.48 -13.29 -0.12
C ILE A 45 0.28 -14.80 -0.19
N GLY A 46 -0.70 -15.23 -0.98
CA GLY A 46 -1.06 -16.65 -1.11
C GLY A 46 -1.97 -17.18 0.00
N SER A 47 -2.52 -16.30 0.86
CA SER A 47 -3.56 -16.67 1.81
C SER A 47 -4.77 -17.28 1.08
N LYS A 48 -5.36 -18.32 1.69
CA LYS A 48 -6.61 -18.94 1.23
C LYS A 48 -7.86 -18.26 1.78
N ASN A 49 -7.71 -17.52 2.89
CA ASN A 49 -8.76 -16.74 3.52
C ASN A 49 -8.17 -15.40 3.98
N ILE A 50 -8.13 -14.47 3.04
CA ILE A 50 -7.45 -13.19 3.20
C ILE A 50 -8.09 -12.35 4.32
N GLU A 51 -9.41 -12.38 4.47
CA GLU A 51 -10.13 -11.67 5.54
C GLU A 51 -9.62 -12.11 6.90
N LYS A 52 -9.77 -13.40 7.23
CA LYS A 52 -9.37 -13.93 8.54
C LYS A 52 -7.88 -13.72 8.83
N ASP A 53 -7.02 -13.94 7.84
CA ASP A 53 -5.59 -13.77 8.01
C ASP A 53 -5.21 -12.30 8.20
N PHE A 54 -5.86 -11.40 7.47
CA PHE A 54 -5.71 -9.96 7.65
C PHE A 54 -6.16 -9.52 9.06
N GLU A 55 -7.32 -9.98 9.53
CA GLU A 55 -7.77 -9.67 10.89
C GLU A 55 -6.73 -10.10 11.94
N ASN A 56 -6.19 -11.31 11.79
CA ASN A 56 -5.18 -11.83 12.72
C ASN A 56 -3.89 -10.99 12.69
N VAL A 57 -3.49 -10.52 11.51
CA VAL A 57 -2.33 -9.63 11.35
C VAL A 57 -2.58 -8.30 12.05
N ILE A 58 -3.72 -7.63 11.79
CA ILE A 58 -4.04 -6.34 12.42
C ILE A 58 -4.19 -6.49 13.94
N LYS A 59 -4.83 -7.57 14.43
CA LYS A 59 -4.95 -7.86 15.88
C LYS A 59 -3.59 -8.01 16.55
N LYS A 60 -2.62 -8.63 15.87
CA LYS A 60 -1.29 -8.92 16.42
C LYS A 60 -0.29 -7.79 16.24
N TYR A 61 -0.41 -7.05 15.13
CA TYR A 61 0.50 -6.00 14.68
C TYR A 61 -0.33 -4.79 14.21
N PRO A 62 -1.00 -4.06 15.11
CA PRO A 62 -1.89 -2.94 14.73
C PRO A 62 -1.15 -1.83 13.95
N GLU A 63 0.16 -1.71 14.12
CA GLU A 63 1.00 -0.78 13.37
C GLU A 63 0.98 -1.01 11.85
N THR A 64 0.61 -2.20 11.37
CA THR A 64 0.52 -2.47 9.93
C THR A 64 -0.63 -1.74 9.26
N LEU A 65 -1.63 -1.30 10.03
CA LEU A 65 -2.81 -0.59 9.52
C LEU A 65 -2.42 0.70 8.77
N LYS A 66 -1.36 1.39 9.23
CA LYS A 66 -0.87 2.63 8.60
C LYS A 66 -0.36 2.44 7.16
N CYS A 67 -0.07 1.20 6.75
CA CYS A 67 0.40 0.90 5.40
C CYS A 67 -0.74 0.81 4.38
N ILE A 68 -1.99 0.63 4.82
CA ILE A 68 -3.13 0.40 3.94
C ILE A 68 -3.40 1.60 3.02
N PRO A 69 -3.43 2.87 3.49
CA PRO A 69 -3.61 4.01 2.59
C PRO A 69 -2.54 4.07 1.49
N ILE A 70 -1.29 3.75 1.82
CA ILE A 70 -0.17 3.73 0.87
C ILE A 70 -0.39 2.67 -0.20
N LEU A 71 -0.85 1.46 0.18
CA LEU A 71 -1.15 0.38 -0.76
C LEU A 71 -2.34 0.71 -1.67
N LEU A 72 -3.28 1.53 -1.19
CA LEU A 72 -4.40 2.06 -1.96
C LEU A 72 -4.03 3.31 -2.79
N ALA A 73 -2.77 3.77 -2.72
CA ALA A 73 -2.29 5.01 -3.32
C ALA A 73 -3.05 6.27 -2.84
N ILE A 74 -3.50 6.26 -1.59
CA ILE A 74 -4.18 7.36 -0.90
C ILE A 74 -3.21 8.03 0.07
N ARG A 75 -3.24 9.37 0.12
CA ARG A 75 -2.41 10.16 1.06
C ARG A 75 -3.09 10.38 2.40
N ASP A 76 -4.41 10.43 2.39
CA ASP A 76 -5.22 10.65 3.59
C ASP A 76 -5.24 9.40 4.45
N ILE A 77 -5.22 9.61 5.77
CA ILE A 77 -5.25 8.51 6.74
C ILE A 77 -6.69 8.14 7.12
N GLU A 78 -7.63 9.01 6.80
CA GLU A 78 -9.05 8.77 6.95
C GLU A 78 -9.66 8.52 5.58
N ILE A 79 -10.30 7.36 5.41
CA ILE A 79 -10.90 6.97 4.14
C ILE A 79 -12.39 6.75 4.37
N TYR A 80 -13.19 7.51 3.65
CA TYR A 80 -14.63 7.32 3.60
C TYR A 80 -14.97 6.16 2.65
N ALA A 81 -15.78 5.24 3.14
CA ALA A 81 -16.31 4.12 2.37
C ALA A 81 -17.81 3.99 2.64
N GLN A 82 -18.56 3.56 1.62
CA GLN A 82 -20.00 3.40 1.70
C GLN A 82 -20.42 2.17 0.91
N ASP A 83 -21.27 1.35 1.53
CA ASP A 83 -21.85 0.14 0.95
C ASP A 83 -23.33 -0.02 1.37
N GLU A 84 -23.88 -1.24 1.24
CA GLU A 84 -25.25 -1.55 1.61
C GLU A 84 -25.51 -1.50 3.13
N GLU A 85 -24.45 -1.61 3.96
CA GLU A 85 -24.54 -1.61 5.42
C GLU A 85 -24.41 -0.20 6.02
N GLY A 86 -23.88 0.76 5.27
CA GLY A 86 -23.88 2.17 5.65
C GLY A 86 -22.68 2.93 5.11
N SER A 87 -22.33 4.00 5.83
CA SER A 87 -21.17 4.85 5.53
C SER A 87 -20.20 4.88 6.71
N PHE A 88 -18.94 4.57 6.45
CA PHE A 88 -17.87 4.48 7.45
C PHE A 88 -16.70 5.40 7.09
N LEU A 89 -16.08 5.98 8.11
CA LEU A 89 -14.88 6.81 7.97
C LEU A 89 -13.71 6.13 8.67
N TYR A 90 -13.04 5.21 7.99
CA TYR A 90 -11.97 4.41 8.59
C TYR A 90 -10.73 5.26 8.86
N ASN A 91 -10.18 5.19 10.07
CA ASN A 91 -8.92 5.83 10.41
C ASN A 91 -7.80 4.79 10.46
N PHE A 92 -6.82 4.92 9.56
CA PHE A 92 -5.71 3.99 9.41
C PHE A 92 -4.50 4.33 10.30
N LYS A 93 -4.59 5.38 11.13
CA LYS A 93 -3.59 5.69 12.16
C LYS A 93 -3.98 5.07 13.50
N ILE A 94 -5.26 5.18 13.84
CA ILE A 94 -5.85 4.68 15.08
C ILE A 94 -7.15 4.00 14.67
N GLN A 95 -7.22 2.69 14.87
CA GLN A 95 -8.40 1.92 14.57
C GLN A 95 -9.61 2.47 15.34
N ASN A 96 -10.64 2.89 14.61
CA ASN A 96 -11.84 3.52 15.15
C ASN A 96 -13.11 2.66 15.05
N TYR A 97 -13.03 1.51 14.36
CA TYR A 97 -14.10 0.52 14.25
C TYR A 97 -13.64 -0.88 14.66
N SER A 98 -14.59 -1.79 14.83
CA SER A 98 -14.29 -3.23 14.93
C SER A 98 -13.62 -3.72 13.65
N ILE A 99 -12.84 -4.79 13.77
CA ILE A 99 -12.17 -5.41 12.62
C ILE A 99 -13.17 -6.13 11.70
N GLU A 100 -14.33 -6.50 12.24
CA GLU A 100 -15.45 -7.12 11.52
C GLU A 100 -16.23 -6.10 10.65
N GLN A 101 -15.93 -4.81 10.79
CA GLN A 101 -16.48 -3.71 10.00
C GLN A 101 -15.49 -3.28 8.92
#